data_AF-A0AAN6J437-F1
#
_entry.id   AF-A0AAN6J437-F1
#
_cell.length_a   1.000
_cell.length_b   1.000
_cell.length_c   1.000
_cell.angle_alpha   90.00
_cell.angle_beta   90.00
_cell.angle_gamma   90.00
#
_symmetry.space_group_name_H-M   'P 1'
#
loop_
_entity.id
_entity.type
_entity.pdbx_description
1 polymer ?
#
loop_
_entity_poly.entity_id
_entity_poly.type
_entity_poly.pdbx_seq_one_letter_code
_entity_poly.pdbx_strand_id
1 'polypeptide(L)'
;MASSPPKLTPATPHQHPPPPRPIRACLFDMDGLLLDSEDKYTTCTNAILARYNRPPLPWHIKAQLQGRPGPQNFRVLGSVACVEGGVYEGAGVVSEL
;
A
#
# COMPACT_ATOMS: atom_id res chain seq x y z
N MET A 1 65.85 -6.99 -20.96
CA MET A 1 64.87 -7.66 -20.08
C MET A 1 63.49 -7.20 -20.50
N ALA A 2 62.81 -7.95 -21.38
CA ALA A 2 61.45 -7.62 -21.80
C ALA A 2 60.49 -8.40 -20.89
N SER A 3 59.75 -7.69 -20.03
CA SER A 3 58.69 -8.30 -19.23
C SER A 3 57.53 -8.66 -20.15
N SER A 4 57.17 -9.94 -20.20
CA SER A 4 56.02 -10.42 -20.97
C SER A 4 54.73 -9.67 -20.59
N PRO A 5 53.83 -9.42 -21.54
CA PRO A 5 52.55 -8.77 -21.26
C PRO A 5 51.68 -9.64 -20.33
N PRO A 6 50.84 -9.02 -19.49
CA PRO A 6 49.93 -9.75 -18.61
C PRO A 6 48.93 -10.54 -19.45
N LYS A 7 48.84 -11.84 -19.16
CA LYS A 7 47.90 -12.75 -19.81
C LYS A 7 46.48 -12.35 -19.35
N LEU A 8 45.66 -11.84 -20.27
CA LEU A 8 44.23 -11.60 -20.00
C LEU A 8 43.60 -12.93 -19.54
N THR A 9 43.16 -12.98 -18.29
CA THR A 9 42.37 -14.09 -17.79
C THR A 9 41.01 -14.09 -18.50
N PRO A 10 40.44 -15.27 -18.82
CA PRO A 10 39.11 -15.32 -19.41
C PRO A 10 38.11 -14.66 -18.44
N ALA A 11 37.32 -13.73 -18.94
CA ALA A 11 36.24 -13.13 -18.17
C ALA A 11 35.32 -14.24 -17.64
N THR A 12 35.04 -14.21 -16.34
CA THR A 12 34.08 -15.10 -15.69
C THR A 12 32.77 -15.06 -16.48
N PRO A 13 32.24 -16.21 -16.96
CA PRO A 13 30.98 -16.21 -17.66
C PRO A 13 29.92 -15.64 -16.72
N HIS A 14 29.16 -14.64 -17.19
CA HIS A 14 28.03 -14.06 -16.45
C HIS A 14 27.10 -15.21 -16.03
N GLN A 15 27.17 -15.58 -14.76
CA GLN A 15 26.38 -16.67 -14.21
C GLN A 15 24.92 -16.22 -14.19
N HIS A 16 24.07 -16.92 -14.93
CA HIS A 16 22.64 -16.68 -14.90
C HIS A 16 22.15 -16.98 -13.48
N PRO A 17 21.32 -16.12 -12.85
CA PRO A 17 20.78 -16.41 -11.54
C PRO A 17 20.04 -17.77 -11.58
N PRO A 18 20.17 -18.59 -10.53
CA PRO A 18 19.50 -19.88 -10.48
C PRO A 18 17.98 -19.70 -10.64
N PRO A 19 17.29 -20.63 -11.31
CA PRO A 19 15.86 -20.53 -11.51
C PRO A 19 15.13 -20.49 -10.16
N PRO A 20 14.03 -19.75 -10.05
CA PRO A 20 13.24 -19.69 -8.82
C PRO A 20 12.69 -21.08 -8.47
N ARG A 21 12.53 -21.32 -7.16
CA ARG A 21 12.02 -22.60 -6.65
C ARG A 21 10.57 -22.81 -7.12
N PRO A 22 10.11 -24.06 -7.35
CA PRO A 22 8.72 -24.32 -7.66
C PRO A 22 7.78 -23.75 -6.60
N ILE A 23 6.83 -22.90 -7.02
CA ILE A 23 5.81 -22.34 -6.14
C ILE A 23 4.80 -23.45 -5.82
N ARG A 24 4.54 -23.69 -4.53
CA ARG A 24 3.61 -24.74 -4.07
C ARG A 24 2.27 -24.21 -3.55
N ALA A 25 2.20 -22.90 -3.30
CA ALA A 25 1.01 -22.21 -2.84
C ALA A 25 1.14 -20.71 -3.15
N CYS A 26 -0.01 -20.06 -3.34
CA CYS A 26 -0.12 -18.61 -3.49
C CYS A 26 -1.12 -18.09 -2.46
N LEU A 27 -0.78 -16.98 -1.80
CA LEU A 27 -1.71 -16.24 -0.95
C LEU A 27 -2.21 -15.04 -1.74
N PHE A 28 -3.52 -14.98 -1.92
CA PHE A 28 -4.18 -13.87 -2.59
C PHE A 28 -4.87 -13.00 -1.54
N ASP A 29 -4.68 -11.69 -1.65
CA ASP A 29 -5.48 -10.74 -0.90
C ASP A 29 -6.92 -10.76 -1.44
N MET A 30 -7.90 -10.47 -0.58
CA MET A 30 -9.30 -10.50 -0.96
C MET A 30 -9.73 -9.16 -1.56
N ASP A 31 -9.45 -8.07 -0.85
CA ASP A 31 -9.90 -6.72 -1.17
C ASP A 31 -8.99 -6.04 -2.20
N GLY A 32 -9.56 -5.48 -3.25
CA GLY A 32 -8.80 -4.81 -4.32
C GLY A 32 -8.06 -5.75 -5.27
N LEU A 33 -8.05 -7.08 -5.02
CA LEU A 33 -7.49 -8.10 -5.90
C LEU A 33 -8.54 -9.09 -6.41
N LEU A 34 -9.24 -9.77 -5.51
CA LEU A 34 -10.32 -10.70 -5.88
C LEU A 34 -11.67 -9.98 -6.01
N LEU A 35 -11.87 -8.92 -5.23
CA LEU A 35 -13.09 -8.11 -5.22
C LEU A 35 -12.78 -6.63 -5.49
N ASP A 36 -13.71 -5.93 -6.13
CA ASP A 36 -13.67 -4.48 -6.44
C ASP A 36 -14.09 -3.60 -5.24
N SER A 37 -13.84 -4.07 -4.01
CA SER A 37 -14.26 -3.38 -2.79
C SER A 37 -13.58 -2.01 -2.59
N GLU A 38 -12.39 -1.80 -3.14
CA GLU A 38 -11.60 -0.57 -2.96
C GLU A 38 -12.28 0.69 -3.53
N ASP A 39 -13.02 0.55 -4.62
CA ASP A 39 -13.78 1.66 -5.23
C ASP A 39 -15.03 1.99 -4.41
N LYS A 40 -15.65 0.96 -3.82
CA LYS A 40 -16.80 1.14 -2.93
C LYS A 40 -16.38 1.86 -1.64
N TYR A 41 -15.26 1.47 -1.03
CA TYR A 41 -14.71 2.19 0.11
C TYR A 41 -14.45 3.66 -0.21
N THR A 42 -13.85 3.93 -1.36
CA THR A 42 -13.59 5.30 -1.83
C THR A 42 -14.87 6.11 -2.00
N THR A 43 -15.90 5.49 -2.60
CA THR A 43 -17.20 6.12 -2.81
C THR A 43 -17.88 6.47 -1.49
N CYS A 44 -17.91 5.54 -0.54
CA CYS A 44 -18.48 5.75 0.79
C CYS A 44 -17.73 6.83 1.56
N THR A 45 -16.38 6.80 1.57
CA THR A 45 -15.57 7.82 2.25
C THR A 45 -15.78 9.20 1.64
N ASN A 46 -15.82 9.32 0.30
CA ASN A 46 -16.06 10.60 -0.36
C ASN A 46 -17.48 11.13 -0.10
N ALA A 47 -18.48 10.25 -0.02
CA ALA A 47 -19.84 10.65 0.36
C ALA A 47 -19.88 11.21 1.79
N ILE A 48 -19.12 10.65 2.73
CA ILE A 48 -18.99 11.18 4.09
C ILE A 48 -18.26 12.53 4.07
N LEU A 49 -17.11 12.64 3.38
CA LEU A 49 -16.35 13.88 3.28
C LEU A 49 -17.18 15.03 2.69
N ALA A 50 -17.98 14.75 1.66
CA ALA A 50 -18.87 15.72 1.04
C ALA A 50 -19.91 16.27 2.02
N ARG A 51 -20.45 15.44 2.93
CA ARG A 51 -21.39 15.91 3.98
C ARG A 51 -20.76 16.94 4.93
N TYR A 52 -19.45 16.88 5.12
CA TYR A 52 -18.68 17.83 5.94
C TYR A 52 -17.98 18.92 5.12
N ASN A 53 -18.38 19.08 3.85
CA ASN A 53 -17.82 20.06 2.93
C ASN A 53 -16.28 19.93 2.80
N ARG A 54 -15.78 18.69 2.85
CA ARG A 54 -14.37 18.34 2.71
C ARG A 54 -14.07 17.89 1.27
N PRO A 55 -12.84 18.13 0.78
CA PRO A 55 -12.44 17.67 -0.53
C PRO A 55 -12.44 16.14 -0.60
N PRO A 56 -12.60 15.54 -1.80
CA PRO A 56 -12.51 14.11 -1.98
C PRO A 56 -11.12 13.59 -1.58
N LEU A 57 -11.07 12.35 -1.10
CA LEU A 57 -9.85 11.70 -0.62
C LEU A 57 -8.84 11.54 -1.76
N PRO A 58 -7.67 12.19 -1.70
CA PRO A 58 -6.64 12.06 -2.74
C PRO A 58 -5.98 10.67 -2.73
N TRP A 59 -5.60 10.17 -3.90
CA TRP A 59 -4.96 8.86 -4.07
C TRP A 59 -3.71 8.66 -3.20
N HIS A 60 -2.85 9.67 -3.09
CA HIS A 60 -1.61 9.59 -2.30
C HIS A 60 -1.86 9.39 -0.80
N ILE A 61 -3.01 9.85 -0.28
CA ILE A 61 -3.44 9.60 1.09
C ILE A 61 -4.06 8.22 1.19
N LYS A 62 -4.93 7.84 0.24
CA LYS A 62 -5.55 6.51 0.18
C LYS A 62 -4.49 5.40 0.23
N ALA A 63 -3.40 5.53 -0.52
CA ALA A 63 -2.28 4.59 -0.50
C ALA A 63 -1.60 4.47 0.87
N GLN A 64 -1.66 5.51 1.71
CA GLN A 64 -1.14 5.47 3.09
C GLN A 64 -2.12 4.84 4.08
N LEU A 65 -3.40 4.73 3.72
CA LEU A 65 -4.46 4.12 4.54
C LEU A 65 -4.49 2.59 4.40
N GLN A 66 -4.13 2.07 3.22
CA GLN A 66 -4.19 0.64 2.91
C GLN A 66 -3.25 -0.19 3.81
N GLY A 67 -3.74 -1.36 4.26
CA GLY A 67 -3.00 -2.28 5.12
C GLY A 67 -2.76 -1.79 6.55
N ARG A 68 -3.32 -0.63 6.95
CA ARG A 68 -3.19 -0.11 8.32
C ARG A 68 -4.40 -0.50 9.18
N PRO A 69 -4.18 -0.87 10.46
CA PRO A 69 -5.28 -1.07 11.40
C PRO A 69 -6.11 0.21 11.59
N GLY A 70 -7.41 0.06 11.85
CA GLY A 70 -8.39 1.16 11.98
C GLY A 70 -7.92 2.38 12.80
N PRO A 71 -7.31 2.23 13.99
CA PRO A 71 -6.84 3.36 14.78
C PRO A 71 -5.74 4.17 14.08
N GLN A 72 -4.83 3.51 13.37
CA GLN A 72 -3.76 4.16 12.63
C GLN A 72 -4.30 4.80 11.35
N ASN A 73 -5.28 4.15 10.72
CA ASN A 73 -5.98 4.66 9.54
C ASN A 73 -6.69 5.99 9.85
N PHE A 74 -7.40 6.05 10.98
CA PHE A 74 -8.13 7.23 11.42
C PHE A 74 -7.23 8.45 11.66
N ARG A 75 -6.02 8.25 12.18
CA ARG A 75 -5.06 9.35 12.40
C ARG A 75 -4.61 10.00 11.10
N VAL A 76 -4.38 9.21 10.06
CA VAL A 76 -3.95 9.69 8.73
C VAL A 76 -5.13 10.33 7.98
N LEU A 77 -6.32 9.76 8.09
CA LEU A 77 -7.52 10.37 7.51
C LEU A 77 -7.86 11.69 8.22
N GLY A 78 -7.71 11.76 9.54
CA GLY A 78 -7.96 12.95 10.35
C GLY A 78 -7.10 14.16 9.96
N SER A 79 -5.85 13.94 9.53
CA SER A 79 -5.00 15.03 9.05
C SER A 79 -5.45 15.64 7.71
N VAL A 80 -6.27 14.92 6.94
CA VAL A 80 -6.81 15.37 5.64
C VAL A 80 -8.25 15.86 5.78
N ALA A 81 -9.01 15.25 6.69
CA ALA A 81 -10.37 15.65 6.99
C ALA A 81 -10.44 16.92 7.85
N CYS A 82 -9.32 17.43 8.40
CA CYS A 82 -9.24 18.62 9.25
C CYS A 82 -10.48 18.71 10.18
N VAL A 83 -10.67 17.68 11.00
CA VAL A 83 -11.79 17.64 11.95
C VAL A 83 -11.36 18.48 13.16
N GLU A 84 -11.52 19.80 13.07
CA GLU A 84 -11.55 20.63 14.26
C GLU A 84 -12.82 20.29 15.03
N GLY A 85 -12.65 19.64 16.19
CA GLY A 85 -13.73 19.32 17.12
C GLY A 85 -14.41 18.00 16.83
N GLY A 86 -14.11 16.99 17.66
CA GLY A 86 -14.92 15.79 17.73
C GLY A 86 -14.12 14.55 18.08
N VAL A 87 -13.83 14.38 19.37
CA VAL A 87 -13.85 13.04 19.93
C VAL A 87 -15.23 12.47 19.56
N TYR A 88 -15.25 11.42 18.75
CA TYR A 88 -16.46 10.65 18.47
C TYR A 88 -16.85 9.88 19.74
N GLU A 89 -17.26 10.59 20.79
CA GLU A 89 -18.10 10.00 21.82
C GLU A 89 -19.48 9.78 21.18
N GLY A 90 -19.81 8.53 20.87
CA GLY A 90 -21.21 8.15 20.65
C GLY A 90 -21.61 7.65 19.25
N ALA A 91 -20.69 7.47 18.30
CA ALA A 91 -20.98 6.70 17.09
C ALA A 91 -20.22 5.38 17.14
N GLY A 92 -20.95 4.30 17.44
CA GLY A 92 -20.44 2.96 17.61
C GLY A 92 -19.44 2.56 16.52
N VAL A 93 -18.32 1.99 16.98
CA VAL A 93 -17.74 0.76 16.45
C VAL A 93 -17.95 0.59 14.95
N VAL A 94 -17.19 1.31 14.13
CA VAL A 94 -16.73 0.77 12.83
C VAL A 94 -15.50 -0.09 13.10
N SER A 95 -15.74 -1.19 13.83
CA SER A 95 -14.81 -2.30 14.09
C SER A 95 -15.41 -3.63 13.62
N GLU A 96 -16.41 -3.60 12.74
CA GLU A 96 -16.88 -4.78 12.00
C GLU A 96 -16.70 -4.54 10.51
N LEU A 97 -15.43 -4.36 10.12
CA LEU A 97 -14.87 -4.85 8.87
C LEU A 97 -13.47 -5.37 9.18
#